data_AF-A0A2M7HX19-F1
#
_entry.id   AF-A0A2M7HX19-F1
#
_cell.length_a   1.000
_cell.length_b   1.000
_cell.length_c   1.000
_cell.angle_alpha   90.00
_cell.angle_beta   90.00
_cell.angle_gamma   90.00
#
_symmetry.space_group_name_H-M   'P 1'
#
loop_
_entity.id
_entity.type
_entity.pdbx_description
1 polymer ?
#
loop_
_entity_poly.entity_id
_entity_poly.type
_entity_poly.pdbx_seq_one_letter_code
_entity_poly.pdbx_strand_id
1 'polypeptide(L)' 'MNIITSAFPQRRMRRMRKHDFSRRLMAENHLTVNDLIYPMFVLEGTNRSEKVASMPGVERYSIDLL' A
#
# COMPACT_ATOMS: atom_id res chain seq x y z
N MET A 1 -27.03 17.59 -21.24
CA MET A 1 -27.38 16.91 -19.97
C MET A 1 -26.73 17.69 -18.85
N ASN A 2 -27.50 18.53 -18.15
CA ASN A 2 -26.93 19.43 -17.14
C ASN A 2 -26.86 18.66 -15.80
N ILE A 3 -25.67 18.29 -15.35
CA ILE A 3 -25.50 17.66 -14.05
C ILE A 3 -25.70 18.77 -13.01
N ILE A 4 -26.89 18.85 -12.41
CA ILE A 4 -27.15 19.77 -11.31
C ILE A 4 -26.37 19.28 -10.10
N THR A 5 -25.14 19.76 -9.96
CA THR A 5 -24.40 19.57 -8.74
C THR A 5 -24.88 20.57 -7.70
N SER A 6 -25.55 20.10 -6.64
CA SER A 6 -25.95 20.96 -5.53
C SER A 6 -24.74 21.74 -4.98
N ALA A 7 -24.88 23.05 -4.82
CA ALA A 7 -23.82 23.94 -4.35
C ALA A 7 -23.60 23.82 -2.84
N PHE A 8 -22.49 24.37 -2.34
CA PHE A 8 -22.35 24.64 -0.91
C PHE A 8 -23.45 25.63 -0.48
N PRO A 9 -24.11 25.48 0.68
CA PRO A 9 -23.85 24.52 1.76
C PRO A 9 -24.62 23.20 1.67
N GLN A 10 -25.44 23.00 0.64
CA GLN A 10 -26.28 21.81 0.47
C GLN A 10 -25.44 20.55 0.23
N ARG A 11 -24.41 20.66 -0.64
CA ARG A 11 -23.40 19.61 -0.81
C ARG A 11 -22.15 19.94 -0.04
N ARG A 12 -21.87 19.13 0.98
CA ARG A 12 -20.64 19.22 1.77
C ARG A 12 -19.93 17.88 1.75
N MET A 13 -18.97 17.73 0.85
CA MET A 13 -18.18 16.50 0.70
C MET A 13 -17.46 16.09 1.99
N ARG A 14 -17.20 17.04 2.89
CA ARG A 14 -16.63 16.79 4.22
C ARG A 14 -17.54 15.97 5.15
N ARG A 15 -18.86 15.88 4.90
CA ARG A 15 -19.79 15.09 5.73
C ARG A 15 -19.37 13.62 5.77
N MET A 16 -19.08 13.03 4.61
CA MET A 16 -18.62 11.63 4.51
C MET A 16 -17.21 11.40 5.05
N ARG A 17 -16.41 12.46 5.22
CA ARG A 17 -15.04 12.38 5.76
C ARG A 17 -14.97 12.56 7.28
N LYS A 18 -16.08 12.92 7.93
CA LYS A 18 -16.11 13.29 9.35
C LYS A 18 -15.82 12.11 10.28
N HIS A 19 -16.50 10.99 10.06
CA HIS A 19 -16.41 9.83 10.94
C HIS A 19 -15.64 8.68 10.27
N ASP A 20 -15.05 7.81 11.07
CA ASP A 20 -14.29 6.68 10.55
C ASP A 20 -15.17 5.69 9.78
N PHE A 21 -16.32 5.32 10.35
CA PHE A 21 -17.27 4.41 9.69
C PHE A 21 -17.72 4.93 8.32
N SER A 22 -17.92 6.24 8.17
CA SER A 22 -18.38 6.84 6.92
C SER A 22 -17.28 6.87 5.87
N ARG A 23 -16.01 7.04 6.27
CA ARG A 23 -14.86 6.92 5.36
C ARG A 23 -14.67 5.48 4.90
N ARG A 24 -14.78 4.51 5.81
CA ARG A 24 -14.67 3.08 5.49
C ARG A 24 -15.78 2.61 4.54
N LEU A 25 -17.02 3.06 4.76
CA LEU A 25 -18.15 2.73 3.87
C LEU A 25 -17.98 3.27 2.45
N MET A 26 -17.28 4.39 2.28
CA MET A 26 -17.10 5.09 1.00
C MET A 26 -15.71 4.86 0.38
N ALA A 27 -14.86 4.02 0.98
CA ALA A 27 -13.53 3.77 0.44
C ALA A 27 -13.64 3.04 -0.90
N GLU A 28 -13.04 3.60 -1.95
CA GLU A 28 -13.13 3.03 -3.31
C GLU A 28 -12.11 1.91 -3.54
N ASN A 29 -10.98 1.95 -2.85
CA ASN A 29 -9.88 1.00 -3.01
C ASN A 29 -9.49 0.44 -1.64
N HIS A 30 -9.09 -0.82 -1.65
CA HIS A 30 -8.56 -1.51 -0.47
C HIS A 30 -7.28 -2.25 -0.88
N LEU A 31 -6.19 -1.99 -0.18
CA LEU A 31 -4.94 -2.74 -0.35
C LEU A 31 -4.94 -3.91 0.62
N THR A 32 -4.68 -5.11 0.12
CA THR A 32 -4.63 -6.35 0.88
C THR A 32 -3.28 -7.04 0.67
N VAL A 33 -2.99 -8.07 1.49
CA VAL A 33 -1.80 -8.91 1.29
C VAL A 33 -1.80 -9.66 -0.04
N ASN A 34 -2.98 -9.85 -0.66
CA ASN A 34 -3.11 -10.50 -1.96
C ASN A 34 -2.57 -9.64 -3.12
N ASP A 35 -2.38 -8.34 -2.87
CA ASP A 35 -1.88 -7.39 -3.86
C ASP A 35 -0.35 -7.23 -3.79
N LEU A 36 0.31 -7.91 -2.84
CA LEU A 36 1.73 -7.75 -2.56
C LEU A 36 2.56 -8.87 -3.20
N ILE A 37 3.63 -8.47 -3.88
CA ILE A 37 4.71 -9.35 -4.34
C ILE A 37 5.97 -8.94 -3.61
N TYR A 38 6.65 -9.91 -2.99
CA TYR A 38 7.89 -9.68 -2.24
C TYR A 38 9.11 -10.19 -3.04
N PRO A 39 9.81 -9.32 -3.79
CA PRO A 39 11.00 -9.71 -4.54
C PRO A 39 12.18 -9.96 -3.59
N MET A 40 12.87 -11.08 -3.80
CA MET A 40 14.03 -11.50 -3.01
C MET A 40 15.28 -11.59 -3.88
N PHE A 41 16.41 -11.13 -3.35
CA PHE A 41 17.70 -11.22 -4.03
C PHE A 41 18.47 -12.44 -3.51
N VAL A 42 18.89 -13.31 -4.44
CA VAL A 42 19.60 -14.55 -4.11
C VAL A 42 21.07 -14.43 -4.49
N LEU A 43 21.94 -14.99 -3.65
CA LEU A 43 23.38 -15.11 -3.91
C LEU A 43 23.85 -16.56 -3.69
N GLU A 44 24.97 -16.93 -4.31
CA GLU A 44 25.55 -18.27 -4.14
C GLU A 44 26.32 -18.40 -2.80
N GLY A 45 26.25 -19.59 -2.20
CA GLY A 45 26.95 -19.94 -0.96
C GLY A 45 26.05 -20.59 0.08
N THR A 46 26.54 -20.66 1.32
CA THR A 46 25.81 -21.20 2.48
C THR A 46 25.94 -20.26 3.65
N ASN A 47 24.84 -20.00 4.35
CA ASN A 47 24.75 -19.13 5.52
C ASN A 47 25.33 -17.73 5.26
N ARG A 48 24.93 -17.12 4.13
CA ARG A 48 25.41 -15.80 3.71
C ARG A 48 24.26 -14.81 3.54
N SER A 49 24.43 -13.64 4.15
CA SER A 49 23.61 -12.46 3.89
C SER A 49 24.51 -11.27 3.56
N GLU A 50 24.11 -10.46 2.57
CA GLU A 50 24.79 -9.24 2.17
C GLU A 50 23.83 -8.06 2.05
N LYS A 51 24.13 -6.96 2.73
CA LYS A 51 23.34 -5.73 2.65
C LYS A 51 23.49 -5.06 1.28
N VAL A 52 22.37 -4.60 0.73
CA VAL A 52 22.38 -3.77 -0.48
C VAL A 52 22.51 -2.31 -0.05
N ALA A 53 23.70 -1.71 -0.20
CA ALA A 53 24.00 -0.38 0.31
C ALA A 53 23.05 0.73 -0.19
N SER A 54 22.58 0.64 -1.45
CA SER A 54 21.63 1.58 -2.04
C SER A 54 20.17 1.33 -1.63
N MET A 55 19.87 0.21 -0.98
CA MET A 55 18.52 -0.20 -0.57
C MET A 55 18.51 -0.57 0.93
N PRO A 56 18.42 0.43 1.83
CA PRO A 56 18.41 0.19 3.27
C PRO A 56 17.27 -0.76 3.67
N GLY A 57 17.59 -1.76 4.49
CA GLY A 57 16.64 -2.79 4.93
C GLY A 57 16.46 -3.95 3.94
N VAL A 58 17.17 -3.94 2.81
CA VAL A 58 17.17 -5.04 1.84
C VAL A 58 18.51 -5.76 1.85
N GLU A 59 18.45 -7.08 1.88
CA GLU A 59 19.61 -7.96 1.87
C GLU A 59 19.48 -8.98 0.73
N ARG A 60 20.63 -9.50 0.31
CA ARG A 60 20.74 -10.66 -0.55
C ARG A 60 21.00 -11.87 0.34
N TYR A 61 20.31 -12.98 0.10
CA TYR A 61 20.44 -14.19 0.91
C TYR A 61 20.94 -15.36 0.09
N SER A 62 21.73 -16.25 0.71
CA SER A 62 21.93 -17.59 0.17
C SER A 62 20.65 -18.41 0.26
N ILE A 63 20.50 -19.43 -0.59
CA ILE A 63 19.24 -20.19 -0.72
C ILE A 63 18.80 -20.82 0.61
N ASP A 64 19.75 -21.22 1.45
CA ASP A 64 19.50 -21.81 2.77
C ASP A 64 18.99 -20.81 3.83
N LEU A 65 19.13 -19.50 3.57
CA LEU A 65 18.65 -18.44 4.46
C LEU A 65 17.34 -17.79 3.98
N LEU A 66 16.78 -18.22 2.85
CA LEU A 66 15.47 -17.78 2.34
C LEU A 66 14.33 -18.57 3.00
#